data_AF-Q16FQ4-F1
#
_entry.id   AF-Q16FQ4-F1
#
_cell.length_a   1.000
_cell.length_b   1.000
_cell.length_c   1.000
_cell.angle_alpha   90.00
_cell.angle_beta   90.00
_cell.angle_gamma   90.00
#
_symmetry.space_group_name_H-M   'P 1'
#
loop_
_entity.id
_entity.type
_entity.pdbx_description
1 polymer ?
#
loop_
_entity_poly.entity_id
_entity_poly.type
_entity_poly.pdbx_seq_one_letter_code
_entity_poly.pdbx_strand_id
1 'polypeptide(L)'
;MLCRQELKDPRACIAEGKAVTNCALEFFRKVKKSCAQEFTQYANCLDKSSGDLRFEYCRKTQGVYDKCVLENLHIERPDYGYFTRAKVHATDRPAPPKKEKTVYPDATPGLPEDYPRPDAKYGSRFHWLN
;
A
#
# COMPACT_ATOMS: atom_id res chain seq x y z
N MET A 1 4.41 -1.99 -5.16
CA MET A 1 4.16 -1.54 -6.54
C MET A 1 4.89 -0.22 -6.79
N LEU A 2 6.22 -0.26 -6.84
CA LEU A 2 7.03 0.96 -6.91
C LEU A 2 6.74 1.75 -8.21
N CYS A 3 6.72 1.06 -9.36
CA CYS A 3 6.51 1.69 -10.67
C CYS A 3 5.23 2.52 -10.75
N ARG A 4 4.10 1.91 -10.36
CA ARG A 4 2.78 2.56 -10.41
C ARG A 4 2.68 3.76 -9.47
N GLN A 5 3.31 3.69 -8.29
CA GLN A 5 3.26 4.78 -7.30
C GLN A 5 4.09 5.98 -7.72
N GLU A 6 5.26 5.74 -8.32
CA GLU A 6 6.18 6.77 -8.79
C GLU A 6 5.67 7.49 -10.04
N LEU A 7 5.36 6.74 -11.11
CA LEU A 7 5.04 7.32 -12.41
C LEU A 7 3.58 7.80 -12.49
N LYS A 8 2.67 7.16 -11.74
CA LYS A 8 1.21 7.38 -11.80
C LYS A 8 0.60 7.22 -13.21
N ASP A 9 1.35 6.69 -14.17
CA ASP A 9 0.89 6.30 -15.50
C ASP A 9 0.87 4.77 -15.60
N PRO A 10 -0.30 4.14 -15.80
CA PRO A 10 -0.39 2.69 -15.94
C PRO A 10 0.31 2.15 -17.20
N ARG A 11 0.45 2.95 -18.27
CA ARG A 11 1.00 2.49 -19.55
C ARG A 11 2.49 2.18 -19.45
N ALA A 12 3.21 2.98 -18.67
CA ALA A 12 4.64 2.83 -18.46
C ALA A 12 5.01 1.56 -17.67
N CYS A 13 4.06 0.98 -16.90
CA CYS A 13 4.31 -0.16 -16.02
C CYS A 13 3.67 -1.48 -16.50
N ILE A 14 3.32 -1.57 -17.80
CA ILE A 14 2.64 -2.77 -18.35
C ILE A 14 3.57 -3.99 -18.33
N ALA A 15 4.86 -3.81 -18.56
CA ALA A 15 5.84 -4.91 -18.60
C ALA A 15 5.97 -5.58 -17.22
N GLU A 16 6.08 -4.79 -16.17
CA GLU A 16 6.09 -5.23 -14.78
C GLU A 16 4.75 -5.86 -14.39
N GLY A 17 3.63 -5.30 -14.88
CA GLY A 17 2.31 -5.90 -14.74
C GLY A 17 2.25 -7.31 -15.31
N LYS A 18 2.74 -7.52 -16.53
CA LYS A 18 2.85 -8.85 -17.17
C LYS A 18 3.73 -9.79 -16.34
N ALA A 19 4.86 -9.32 -15.82
CA ALA A 19 5.74 -10.13 -14.98
C ALA A 19 5.06 -10.59 -13.68
N VAL A 20 4.32 -9.70 -13.01
CA VAL A 20 3.54 -10.05 -11.80
C VAL A 20 2.43 -11.06 -12.14
N THR A 21 1.70 -10.87 -13.24
CA THR A 21 0.67 -11.81 -13.68
C THR A 21 1.26 -13.19 -14.00
N ASN A 22 2.41 -13.25 -14.68
CA ASN A 22 3.09 -14.50 -14.96
C ASN A 22 3.52 -15.21 -13.68
N CYS A 23 4.10 -14.49 -12.72
CA CYS A 23 4.48 -15.03 -11.42
C CYS A 23 3.27 -15.62 -10.67
N ALA A 24 2.13 -14.92 -10.67
CA ALA A 24 0.90 -15.41 -10.05
C ALA A 24 0.35 -16.68 -10.76
N LEU A 25 0.36 -16.70 -12.09
CA LEU A 25 -0.08 -17.87 -12.86
C LEU A 25 0.82 -19.08 -12.62
N GLU A 26 2.13 -18.87 -12.56
CA GLU A 26 3.08 -19.94 -12.21
C GLU A 26 2.85 -20.47 -10.80
N PHE A 27 2.59 -19.60 -9.83
CA PHE A 27 2.23 -20.00 -8.47
C PHE A 27 0.98 -20.90 -8.47
N PHE A 28 -0.12 -20.47 -9.10
CA PHE A 28 -1.34 -21.28 -9.15
C PHE A 28 -1.16 -22.59 -9.93
N ARG A 29 -0.32 -22.61 -10.97
CA ARG A 29 0.04 -23.85 -11.67
C ARG A 29 0.79 -24.82 -10.76
N LYS A 30 1.70 -24.33 -9.91
CA LYS A 30 2.42 -25.15 -8.93
C LYS A 30 1.47 -25.69 -7.86
N VAL A 31 0.64 -24.83 -7.26
CA VAL A 31 -0.37 -25.23 -6.27
C VAL A 31 -1.33 -26.27 -6.85
N LYS A 32 -1.81 -26.08 -8.09
CA LYS A 32 -2.68 -27.05 -8.76
C LYS A 32 -2.01 -28.40 -9.01
N LYS A 33 -0.68 -28.45 -9.16
CA LYS A 33 0.05 -29.71 -9.35
C LYS A 33 0.30 -30.45 -8.04
N SER A 34 0.52 -29.74 -6.94
CA SER A 34 0.95 -30.34 -5.66
C SER A 34 -0.15 -30.43 -4.60
N CYS A 35 -0.97 -29.39 -4.44
CA CYS A 35 -1.87 -29.20 -3.28
C CYS A 35 -3.29 -28.80 -3.72
N ALA A 36 -3.76 -29.32 -4.85
CA ALA A 36 -5.04 -28.90 -5.43
C ALA A 36 -6.23 -29.21 -4.51
N GLN A 37 -6.24 -30.39 -3.91
CA GLN A 37 -7.37 -30.86 -3.11
C GLN A 37 -7.53 -30.05 -1.83
N GLU A 38 -6.43 -29.84 -1.11
CA GLU A 38 -6.35 -29.06 0.13
C GLU A 38 -6.71 -27.60 -0.13
N PHE A 39 -6.19 -27.03 -1.23
CA PHE A 39 -6.50 -25.67 -1.65
C PHE A 39 -7.99 -25.51 -1.96
N THR A 40 -8.58 -26.43 -2.74
CA THR A 40 -10.01 -26.40 -3.06
C THR A 40 -10.87 -26.55 -1.81
N GLN A 41 -10.50 -27.42 -0.87
CA GLN A 41 -11.22 -27.56 0.40
C GLN A 41 -11.15 -26.29 1.25
N TYR A 42 -9.99 -25.64 1.34
CA TYR A 42 -9.84 -24.38 2.05
C TYR A 42 -10.64 -23.25 1.39
N ALA A 43 -10.53 -23.10 0.07
CA ALA A 43 -11.28 -22.09 -0.68
C ALA A 43 -12.80 -22.28 -0.55
N ASN A 44 -13.28 -23.51 -0.66
CA ASN A 44 -14.70 -23.85 -0.48
C ASN A 44 -15.19 -23.54 0.94
N CYS A 45 -14.35 -23.74 1.96
CA CYS A 45 -14.69 -23.38 3.32
C CYS A 45 -14.87 -21.85 3.43
N LEU A 46 -13.93 -21.07 2.90
CA LEU A 46 -14.02 -19.60 2.97
C LEU A 46 -15.28 -19.08 2.28
N ASP A 47 -15.56 -19.60 1.09
CA ASP A 47 -16.72 -19.24 0.28
C ASP A 47 -18.06 -19.56 0.96
N LYS A 48 -18.16 -20.69 1.67
CA LYS A 48 -19.42 -21.17 2.25
C LYS A 48 -19.63 -20.83 3.72
N SER A 49 -18.55 -20.52 4.46
CA SER A 49 -18.61 -20.39 5.92
C SER A 49 -19.23 -19.08 6.41
N SER A 50 -19.10 -18.00 5.64
CA SER A 50 -19.62 -16.69 6.03
C SER A 50 -19.82 -15.81 4.80
N GLY A 51 -20.79 -14.88 4.84
CA GLY A 51 -20.97 -13.89 3.77
C GLY A 51 -19.77 -12.95 3.57
N ASP A 52 -18.96 -12.73 4.62
CA ASP A 52 -17.81 -11.82 4.61
C ASP A 52 -16.46 -12.54 4.41
N LEU A 53 -16.44 -13.82 4.04
CA LEU A 53 -15.22 -14.62 3.81
C LEU A 53 -14.24 -14.64 5.02
N ARG A 54 -14.75 -14.74 6.25
CA ARG A 54 -13.95 -14.68 7.49
C ARG A 54 -13.07 -15.91 7.66
N PHE A 55 -11.78 -15.69 7.93
CA PHE A 55 -10.79 -16.77 8.08
C PHE A 55 -10.94 -17.62 9.35
N GLU A 56 -11.61 -17.12 10.38
CA GLU A 56 -11.68 -17.80 11.69
C GLU A 56 -12.41 -19.15 11.65
N TYR A 57 -13.40 -19.30 10.76
CA TYR A 57 -14.16 -20.54 10.63
C TYR A 57 -13.40 -21.64 9.89
N CYS A 58 -12.35 -21.28 9.15
CA CYS A 58 -11.62 -22.18 8.25
C CYS A 58 -10.18 -22.45 8.69
N ARG A 59 -9.84 -22.26 9.98
CA ARG A 59 -8.47 -22.51 10.48
C ARG A 59 -8.02 -23.98 10.38
N LYS A 60 -8.96 -24.93 10.46
CA LYS A 60 -8.66 -26.37 10.30
C LYS A 60 -8.22 -26.70 8.88
N THR A 61 -8.98 -26.25 7.89
CA THR A 61 -8.65 -26.44 6.47
C THR A 61 -7.43 -25.62 6.06
N GLN A 62 -7.23 -24.44 6.66
CA GLN A 62 -6.02 -23.66 6.47
C GLN A 62 -4.76 -24.40 6.93
N GLY A 63 -4.77 -25.02 8.12
CA GLY A 63 -3.61 -25.76 8.64
C GLY A 63 -3.19 -26.94 7.75
N VAL A 64 -4.17 -27.63 7.14
CA VAL A 64 -3.91 -28.71 6.18
C VAL A 64 -3.29 -28.17 4.89
N TYR A 65 -3.83 -27.07 4.37
CA TYR A 65 -3.29 -26.42 3.16
C TYR A 65 -1.88 -25.86 3.39
N ASP A 66 -1.67 -25.12 4.48
CA ASP A 66 -0.38 -24.51 4.82
C ASP A 66 0.70 -25.60 4.99
N LYS A 67 0.36 -26.76 5.56
CA LYS A 67 1.25 -27.92 5.67
C LYS A 67 1.67 -28.45 4.29
N CYS A 68 0.71 -28.65 3.38
CA CYS A 68 1.02 -29.15 2.03
C CYS A 68 1.93 -28.20 1.26
N VAL A 69 1.71 -26.88 1.39
CA VAL A 69 2.52 -25.86 0.73
C VAL A 69 3.94 -25.81 1.31
N LEU A 70 4.09 -25.96 2.63
CA LEU A 70 5.40 -26.01 3.27
C LEU A 70 6.21 -27.25 2.83
N GLU A 71 5.57 -28.42 2.78
CA GLU A 71 6.23 -29.68 2.43
C GLU A 71 6.62 -29.76 0.94
N ASN A 72 5.73 -29.32 0.03
CA ASN A 72 5.95 -29.49 -1.42
C ASN A 72 6.56 -28.28 -2.13
N LEU A 73 6.27 -27.06 -1.66
CA LEU A 73 6.72 -25.82 -2.30
C LEU A 73 7.77 -25.08 -1.48
N HIS A 74 8.00 -25.50 -0.23
CA HIS A 74 8.92 -24.85 0.72
C HIS A 74 8.59 -23.37 0.93
N ILE A 75 7.30 -23.03 0.88
CA ILE A 75 6.81 -21.68 1.13
C ILE A 75 6.18 -21.69 2.52
N GLU A 76 6.79 -20.96 3.44
CA GLU A 76 6.21 -20.74 4.77
C GLU A 76 5.18 -19.59 4.73
N ARG A 77 4.12 -19.73 5.53
CA ARG A 77 3.15 -18.66 5.70
C ARG A 77 3.81 -17.50 6.48
N PRO A 78 3.80 -16.26 5.94
CA PRO A 78 4.41 -15.14 6.62
C PRO A 78 3.78 -14.81 7.97
N ASP A 79 4.57 -14.16 8.83
CA ASP A 79 4.17 -13.71 10.15
C ASP A 79 3.15 -12.55 10.10
N TYR A 80 2.50 -12.31 11.24
CA TYR A 80 1.57 -11.19 11.38
C TYR A 80 2.33 -9.86 11.18
N GLY A 81 1.87 -9.05 10.21
CA GLY A 81 2.50 -7.77 9.87
C GLY A 81 3.56 -7.85 8.77
N TYR A 82 3.89 -9.03 8.22
CA TYR A 82 4.81 -9.14 7.08
C TYR A 82 4.44 -8.21 5.91
N PHE A 83 3.15 -8.12 5.60
CA PHE A 83 2.64 -7.31 4.48
C PHE A 83 2.54 -5.81 4.77
N THR A 84 2.62 -5.39 6.04
CA THR A 84 2.56 -3.96 6.41
C THR A 84 3.94 -3.31 6.48
N ARG A 85 5.02 -4.12 6.49
CA ARG A 85 6.40 -3.62 6.45
C ARG A 85 6.71 -2.96 5.09
N ALA A 86 7.41 -1.82 5.13
CA ALA A 86 7.88 -1.15 3.93
C ALA A 86 8.88 -2.06 3.17
N LYS A 87 8.57 -2.41 1.93
CA LYS A 87 9.46 -3.19 1.06
C LYS A 87 10.26 -2.24 0.18
N VAL A 88 11.58 -2.23 0.39
CA VAL A 88 12.52 -1.47 -0.46
C VAL A 88 12.83 -2.32 -1.69
N HIS A 89 12.58 -1.77 -2.89
CA HIS A 89 12.81 -2.46 -4.16
C HIS A 89 13.92 -1.74 -4.93
N ALA A 90 14.96 -2.48 -5.32
CA ALA A 90 15.96 -1.98 -6.25
C ALA A 90 15.39 -2.04 -7.69
N THR A 91 15.54 -0.95 -8.44
CA THR A 91 15.12 -0.89 -9.85
C THR A 91 16.13 -0.11 -10.67
N ASP A 92 16.40 -0.57 -11.89
CA ASP A 92 17.35 0.09 -12.80
C ASP A 92 16.81 1.37 -13.45
N ARG A 93 15.50 1.57 -13.42
CA ARG A 93 14.83 2.74 -14.00
C ARG A 93 15.13 4.01 -13.19
N PRO A 94 15.31 5.17 -13.87
CA PRO A 94 15.52 6.43 -13.17
C PRO A 94 14.28 6.83 -12.39
N ALA A 95 14.49 7.44 -11.21
CA ALA A 95 13.39 8.00 -10.43
C ALA A 95 12.74 9.16 -11.21
N PRO A 96 11.40 9.29 -11.18
CA PRO A 96 10.74 10.43 -11.82
C PRO A 96 11.19 11.75 -11.17
N PRO A 97 11.26 12.85 -11.95
CA PRO A 97 11.65 14.14 -11.41
C PRO A 97 10.66 14.58 -10.33
N LYS A 98 11.20 15.03 -9.19
CA LYS A 98 10.38 15.60 -8.11
C LYS A 98 9.78 16.89 -8.64
N LYS A 99 8.45 17.03 -8.56
CA LYS A 99 7.79 18.30 -8.89
C LYS A 99 8.30 19.37 -7.93
N GLU A 100 8.89 20.42 -8.47
CA GLU A 100 9.28 21.58 -7.68
C GLU A 100 8.03 22.20 -7.06
N LYS A 101 8.12 22.61 -5.79
CA LYS A 101 7.02 23.32 -5.15
C LYS A 101 6.93 24.69 -5.82
N THR A 102 5.79 25.02 -6.39
CA THR A 102 5.52 26.37 -6.87
C THR A 102 5.52 27.30 -5.67
N VAL A 103 6.58 28.09 -5.52
CA VAL A 103 6.64 29.16 -4.52
C VAL A 103 5.98 30.37 -5.17
N TYR A 104 4.80 30.73 -4.69
CA TYR A 104 4.19 32.00 -5.05
C TYR A 104 4.80 33.06 -4.13
N PRO A 105 5.20 34.23 -4.66
CA PRO A 105 5.57 35.35 -3.81
C PRO A 105 4.36 35.79 -2.97
N ASP A 106 4.61 36.35 -1.79
CA ASP A 106 3.54 36.96 -1.00
C ASP A 106 2.81 38.02 -1.83
N ALA A 107 1.48 37.94 -1.88
CA ALA A 107 0.66 38.82 -2.72
C ALA A 107 0.82 40.30 -2.34
N THR A 108 1.19 40.57 -1.10
CA THR A 108 1.56 41.88 -0.59
C THR A 108 3.03 41.84 -0.18
N PRO A 109 3.89 42.75 -0.68
CA PRO A 109 5.23 42.89 -0.14
C PRO A 109 5.13 43.18 1.36
N GLY A 110 5.98 42.54 2.15
CA GLY A 110 6.07 42.83 3.58
C GLY A 110 6.27 44.34 3.80
N LEU A 111 5.65 44.89 4.85
CA LEU A 111 5.91 46.28 5.22
C LEU A 111 7.41 46.44 5.52
N PRO A 112 8.03 47.59 5.18
CA PRO A 112 9.39 47.89 5.59
C PRO A 112 9.57 47.74 7.11
N GLU A 113 10.75 47.33 7.57
CA GLU A 113 10.98 47.14 9.01
C GLU A 113 10.77 48.42 9.83
N ASP A 114 11.07 49.58 9.23
CA ASP A 114 10.88 50.92 9.80
C ASP A 114 9.43 51.44 9.74
N TYR A 115 8.48 50.65 9.23
CA TYR A 115 7.08 51.08 9.19
C TYR A 115 6.54 51.24 10.62
N PRO A 116 5.91 52.39 10.96
CA PRO A 116 5.43 52.62 12.31
C PRO A 116 4.36 51.58 12.67
N ARG A 117 4.58 50.88 13.80
CA ARG A 117 3.63 49.92 14.39
C ARG A 117 2.95 50.59 15.58
N PRO A 118 1.92 51.43 15.38
CA PRO A 118 1.19 52.02 16.49
C PRO A 118 0.44 50.94 17.27
N ASP A 119 0.16 51.23 18.54
CA ASP A 119 -0.69 50.36 19.35
C ASP A 119 -2.08 50.17 18.70
N ALA A 120 -2.67 48.99 18.91
CA ALA A 120 -3.97 48.69 18.37
C ALA A 120 -5.03 49.66 18.92
N LYS A 121 -5.76 50.34 18.02
CA LYS A 121 -6.73 51.41 18.34
C LYS A 121 -7.76 51.06 19.42
N TYR A 122 -8.09 49.77 19.57
CA TYR A 122 -9.08 49.26 20.52
C TYR A 122 -8.56 48.00 21.25
N GLY A 123 -7.26 47.98 21.57
CA GLY A 123 -6.63 46.86 22.26
C GLY A 123 -6.82 45.54 21.51
N SER A 124 -7.31 44.53 22.23
CA SER A 124 -7.48 43.16 21.70
C SER A 124 -8.69 42.99 20.78
N ARG A 125 -9.66 43.92 20.79
CA ARG A 125 -10.98 43.79 20.13
C ARG A 125 -11.71 42.49 20.46
N PHE A 126 -11.44 41.94 21.64
CA PHE A 126 -12.06 40.72 22.12
C PHE A 126 -13.31 41.09 22.91
N HIS A 127 -14.42 40.38 22.70
CA HIS A 127 -15.74 40.80 23.19
C HIS A 127 -15.83 41.07 24.71
N TRP A 128 -14.90 40.53 25.51
CA TRP A 128 -14.88 40.62 26.97
C TRP A 128 -13.59 41.20 27.56
N LEU A 129 -12.65 41.64 26.74
CA LEU A 129 -11.44 42.34 27.17
C LEU A 129 -11.39 43.68 26.43
N ASN A 130 -11.57 44.77 27.18
CA ASN A 130 -11.37 46.13 26.67
C ASN A 130 -9.91 46.33 26.26
#